data_AF-A0A8B7ZPH8-F1
#
_entry.id   AF-A0A8B7ZPH8-F1
#
_cell.length_a   1.000
_cell.length_b   1.000
_cell.length_c   1.000
_cell.angle_alpha   90.00
_cell.angle_beta   90.00
_cell.angle_gamma   90.00
#
_symmetry.space_group_name_H-M   'P 1'
#
loop_
_entity.id
_entity.type
_entity.pdbx_description
1 polymer ?
#
loop_
_entity_poly.entity_id
_entity_poly.type
_entity_poly.pdbx_seq_one_letter_code
_entity_poly.pdbx_strand_id
1 'polypeptide(L)'
;MKLFLALLLAPLVATFPSENFFPLPQAEPSPGKHWGLLVAGSNSWYNYRHQADICHAYQILHKNGIPDENIVVMMYDDIAYNEKNPTQGIIINRPNGPDVYHGVLKDYTKMEVNPKNFLHILSGNKTAMKGIGSGKVIASGPNDHVFVYFADHGATNLIAFREEVLYAKDLIRTLKKMHKENKYQKLVFYLEACESGSMFLKLPKNIDIYATTAAGPDTSSYACYFDEKLGTYLGDVYSVKWMEDSDKEDLTKETLEQQFMIVKKETNTSVVHQYGDLKFDQNTLINFQGNGGQQSVPGKPFPPSPLNAIDSRDVPLDILVRRFEATTNPVQKRMLMKEVAALADKQSFVHDLMYNLVIKMTKGDTMMTATVMNTRGRAVENWDCFTAAVQTFSDVCFKMTELPYAWGQMHVLANLCDLTNSQTSDITSALKIGCW
;
A
#
# COMPACT_ATOMS: atom_id res chain seq x y z
N MET A 1 -33.94 1.25 -98.41
CA MET A 1 -33.03 0.11 -98.15
C MET A 1 -31.89 0.63 -97.28
N LYS A 2 -31.88 0.19 -96.01
CA LYS A 2 -30.83 0.26 -94.96
C LYS A 2 -29.95 1.53 -94.79
N LEU A 3 -30.15 2.16 -93.63
CA LEU A 3 -29.25 3.05 -92.90
C LEU A 3 -27.83 2.46 -92.74
N PHE A 4 -26.81 3.32 -92.77
CA PHE A 4 -25.67 3.28 -91.83
C PHE A 4 -25.18 4.72 -91.61
N LEU A 5 -25.35 5.21 -90.37
CA LEU A 5 -24.82 6.49 -89.89
C LEU A 5 -23.61 6.15 -89.01
N ALA A 6 -22.41 6.55 -89.42
CA ALA A 6 -21.19 6.42 -88.62
C ALA A 6 -21.02 7.68 -87.77
N LEU A 7 -21.14 7.54 -86.44
CA LEU A 7 -20.77 8.58 -85.48
C LEU A 7 -19.44 8.20 -84.82
N LEU A 8 -18.44 9.03 -85.05
CA LEU A 8 -17.15 9.05 -84.37
C LEU A 8 -17.34 9.48 -82.91
N LEU A 9 -16.90 8.63 -81.98
CA LEU A 9 -16.81 8.92 -80.54
C LEU A 9 -15.54 9.73 -80.27
N ALA A 10 -15.68 10.95 -79.76
CA ALA A 10 -14.63 11.69 -79.08
C ALA A 10 -14.80 11.52 -77.55
N PRO A 11 -13.75 11.21 -76.78
CA PRO A 11 -13.88 11.04 -75.34
C PRO A 11 -13.99 12.42 -74.64
N LEU A 12 -15.08 12.61 -73.90
CA LEU A 12 -15.26 13.74 -72.99
C LEU A 12 -14.37 13.51 -71.76
N VAL A 13 -13.35 14.33 -71.55
CA VAL A 13 -12.60 14.38 -70.30
C VAL A 13 -13.46 15.13 -69.28
N ALA A 14 -14.08 14.42 -68.35
CA ALA A 14 -14.74 15.01 -67.19
C ALA A 14 -13.69 15.29 -66.12
N THR A 15 -13.40 16.58 -65.89
CA THR A 15 -12.63 17.05 -64.74
C THR A 15 -13.53 16.98 -63.49
N PHE A 16 -13.24 16.07 -62.56
CA PHE A 16 -13.85 16.06 -61.24
C PHE A 16 -13.20 17.16 -60.37
N PRO A 17 -13.98 17.96 -59.61
CA PRO A 17 -13.41 18.86 -58.62
C PRO A 17 -12.78 18.04 -57.50
N SER A 18 -11.59 18.45 -57.04
CA SER A 18 -10.93 17.87 -55.88
C SER A 18 -11.83 17.99 -54.64
N GLU A 19 -12.22 16.85 -54.08
CA GLU A 19 -12.83 16.82 -52.75
C GLU A 19 -11.80 17.32 -51.72
N ASN A 20 -12.07 18.51 -51.18
CA ASN A 20 -11.40 18.98 -49.98
C ASN A 20 -11.81 18.04 -48.84
N PHE A 21 -10.93 17.09 -48.50
CA PHE A 21 -10.99 16.36 -47.25
C PHE A 21 -10.81 17.35 -46.10
N PHE A 22 -11.91 17.83 -45.56
CA PHE A 22 -11.90 18.45 -44.23
C PHE A 22 -11.57 17.35 -43.23
N PRO A 23 -10.51 17.49 -42.41
CA PRO A 23 -10.30 16.60 -41.28
C PRO A 23 -11.57 16.66 -40.42
N LEU A 24 -12.13 15.48 -40.09
CA LEU A 24 -13.10 15.40 -39.01
C LEU A 24 -12.48 16.10 -37.79
N PRO A 25 -13.24 16.94 -37.06
CA PRO A 25 -12.74 17.50 -35.81
C PRO A 25 -12.19 16.34 -34.98
N GLN A 26 -10.90 16.37 -34.66
CA GLN A 26 -10.37 15.52 -33.61
C GLN A 26 -11.27 15.77 -32.41
N ALA A 27 -11.92 14.71 -31.91
CA ALA A 27 -12.65 14.81 -30.67
C ALA A 27 -11.68 15.42 -29.65
N GLU A 28 -12.03 16.60 -29.12
CA GLU A 28 -11.34 17.20 -28.00
C GLU A 28 -11.05 16.08 -26.99
N PRO A 29 -9.79 15.88 -26.56
CA PRO A 29 -9.49 14.82 -25.62
C PRO A 29 -10.41 14.97 -24.42
N SER A 30 -11.23 13.95 -24.15
CA SER A 30 -12.06 13.89 -22.95
C SER A 30 -11.18 14.28 -21.76
N PRO A 31 -11.64 15.18 -20.87
CA PRO A 31 -10.91 15.44 -19.64
C PRO A 31 -10.60 14.10 -18.96
N GLY A 32 -9.35 13.94 -18.53
CA GLY A 32 -8.85 12.73 -17.90
C GLY A 32 -9.66 12.37 -16.66
N LYS A 33 -9.82 11.08 -16.39
CA LYS A 33 -10.46 10.58 -15.17
C LYS A 33 -9.45 10.47 -14.05
N HIS A 34 -9.90 10.66 -12.81
CA HIS A 34 -9.12 10.33 -11.63
C HIS A 34 -9.60 9.00 -11.06
N TRP A 35 -8.66 8.12 -10.74
CA TRP A 35 -8.87 6.77 -10.23
C TRP A 35 -8.26 6.59 -8.85
N GLY A 36 -8.91 5.82 -7.98
CA GLY A 36 -8.42 5.47 -6.65
C GLY A 36 -8.27 3.96 -6.46
N LEU A 37 -7.13 3.50 -5.95
CA LEU A 37 -6.93 2.14 -5.47
C LEU A 37 -6.56 2.19 -3.99
N LEU A 38 -7.46 1.73 -3.12
CA LEU A 38 -7.32 1.78 -1.66
C LEU A 38 -7.17 0.36 -1.10
N VAL A 39 -6.12 0.08 -0.33
CA VAL A 39 -5.76 -1.29 0.06
C VAL A 39 -5.35 -1.40 1.52
N ALA A 40 -6.08 -2.20 2.30
CA ALA A 40 -5.70 -2.61 3.65
C ALA A 40 -5.13 -4.02 3.55
N GLY A 41 -3.84 -4.19 3.79
CA GLY A 41 -3.15 -5.48 3.62
C GLY A 41 -3.46 -6.51 4.71
N SER A 42 -3.99 -6.09 5.87
CA SER A 42 -4.22 -6.96 7.01
C SER A 42 -5.67 -7.00 7.50
N ASN A 43 -5.86 -7.87 8.47
CA ASN A 43 -7.11 -8.25 9.08
C ASN A 43 -6.94 -8.38 10.60
N SER A 44 -8.02 -8.78 11.27
CA SER A 44 -8.15 -8.95 12.71
C SER A 44 -8.23 -7.65 13.51
N TRP A 45 -8.79 -7.77 14.72
CA TRP A 45 -9.04 -6.63 15.62
C TRP A 45 -7.79 -5.86 16.04
N TYR A 46 -6.62 -6.50 16.10
CA TYR A 46 -5.36 -5.80 16.44
C TYR A 46 -4.89 -4.88 15.31
N ASN A 47 -5.32 -5.14 14.08
CA ASN A 47 -5.03 -4.33 12.90
C ASN A 47 -6.26 -3.54 12.43
N TYR A 48 -7.16 -3.20 13.36
CA TYR A 48 -8.30 -2.33 13.13
C TYR A 48 -7.92 -1.08 12.32
N ARG A 49 -6.81 -0.44 12.72
CA ARG A 49 -6.26 0.79 12.15
C ARG A 49 -6.11 0.81 10.64
N HIS A 50 -5.59 -0.26 10.01
CA HIS A 50 -5.34 -0.25 8.58
C HIS A 50 -6.64 -0.24 7.76
N GLN A 51 -7.68 -0.96 8.22
CA GLN A 51 -8.99 -0.90 7.56
C GLN A 51 -9.71 0.42 7.86
N ALA A 52 -9.54 0.99 9.04
CA ALA A 52 -10.04 2.32 9.37
C ALA A 52 -9.40 3.41 8.51
N ASP A 53 -8.09 3.32 8.25
CA ASP A 53 -7.36 4.21 7.36
C ASP A 53 -7.91 4.14 5.92
N ILE A 54 -8.15 2.93 5.40
CA ILE A 54 -8.72 2.76 4.06
C ILE A 54 -10.15 3.25 3.96
N CYS A 55 -10.96 3.01 4.99
CA CYS A 55 -12.31 3.55 5.08
C CYS A 55 -12.29 5.08 5.06
N HIS A 56 -11.38 5.70 5.81
CA HIS A 56 -11.23 7.15 5.86
C HIS A 56 -10.76 7.73 4.51
N ALA A 57 -9.75 7.11 3.89
CA ALA A 57 -9.29 7.49 2.55
C ALA A 57 -10.43 7.42 1.51
N TYR A 58 -11.30 6.40 1.60
CA TYR A 58 -12.49 6.31 0.76
C TYR A 58 -13.42 7.51 0.96
N GLN A 59 -13.70 7.91 2.19
CA GLN A 59 -14.54 9.07 2.47
C GLN A 59 -13.97 10.34 1.85
N ILE A 60 -12.64 10.54 1.88
CA ILE A 60 -11.96 11.68 1.25
C ILE A 60 -12.17 11.67 -0.26
N LEU A 61 -11.88 10.54 -0.94
CA LEU A 61 -12.03 10.45 -2.39
C LEU A 61 -13.49 10.64 -2.84
N HIS A 62 -14.42 10.00 -2.13
CA HIS A 62 -15.85 10.03 -2.44
C HIS A 62 -16.44 11.43 -2.21
N LYS A 63 -16.13 12.07 -1.08
CA LYS A 63 -16.57 13.44 -0.76
C LYS A 63 -16.06 14.48 -1.76
N ASN A 64 -14.86 14.28 -2.29
CA ASN A 64 -14.26 15.17 -3.30
C ASN A 64 -14.61 14.77 -4.75
N GLY A 65 -15.58 13.87 -4.95
CA GLY A 65 -16.25 13.67 -6.23
C GLY A 65 -15.66 12.64 -7.17
N ILE A 66 -14.71 11.80 -6.72
CA ILE A 66 -14.30 10.64 -7.50
C ILE A 66 -15.45 9.62 -7.45
N PRO A 67 -16.05 9.24 -8.59
CA PRO A 67 -17.18 8.33 -8.57
C PRO A 67 -16.74 6.91 -8.23
N ASP A 68 -17.61 6.14 -7.58
CA ASP A 68 -17.33 4.77 -7.11
C ASP A 68 -16.91 3.81 -8.23
N GLU A 69 -17.30 4.07 -9.48
CA GLU A 69 -16.84 3.31 -10.65
C GLU A 69 -15.32 3.45 -10.91
N ASN A 70 -14.71 4.52 -10.40
CA ASN A 70 -13.29 4.82 -10.50
C ASN A 70 -12.52 4.55 -9.20
N ILE A 71 -13.19 4.14 -8.12
CA ILE A 71 -12.55 3.74 -6.87
C ILE A 71 -12.63 2.21 -6.74
N VAL A 72 -11.50 1.59 -6.43
CA VAL A 72 -11.40 0.16 -6.09
C VAL A 72 -10.93 0.05 -4.64
N VAL A 73 -11.70 -0.64 -3.80
CA VAL A 73 -11.34 -0.90 -2.39
C VAL A 73 -11.03 -2.37 -2.16
N MET A 74 -9.84 -2.63 -1.61
CA MET A 74 -9.41 -3.95 -1.15
C MET A 74 -9.24 -3.89 0.38
N MET A 75 -10.12 -4.55 1.13
CA MET A 75 -10.00 -4.64 2.59
C MET A 75 -10.61 -5.96 3.08
N TYR A 76 -10.06 -6.55 4.14
CA TYR A 76 -10.50 -7.87 4.56
C TYR A 76 -11.98 -7.91 5.02
N ASP A 77 -12.50 -6.79 5.53
CA ASP A 77 -13.87 -6.55 5.97
C ASP A 77 -14.30 -7.36 7.20
N ASP A 78 -13.40 -7.46 8.20
CA ASP A 78 -13.64 -8.19 9.47
C ASP A 78 -13.67 -7.30 10.72
N ILE A 79 -13.84 -5.98 10.54
CA ILE A 79 -13.81 -4.99 11.63
C ILE A 79 -15.21 -4.50 12.02
N ALA A 80 -15.99 -3.99 11.06
CA ALA A 80 -17.27 -3.33 11.35
C ALA A 80 -18.25 -4.25 12.11
N TYR A 81 -18.28 -5.54 11.76
CA TYR A 81 -19.13 -6.54 12.40
C TYR A 81 -18.37 -7.55 13.26
N ASN A 82 -17.16 -7.19 13.73
CA ASN A 82 -16.39 -8.03 14.62
C ASN A 82 -17.12 -8.19 15.97
N GLU A 83 -17.09 -9.36 16.60
CA GLU A 83 -17.70 -9.57 17.94
C GLU A 83 -17.14 -8.63 19.02
N LYS A 84 -15.90 -8.16 18.83
CA LYS A 84 -15.25 -7.19 19.73
C LYS A 84 -15.71 -5.75 19.50
N ASN A 85 -16.44 -5.46 18.41
CA ASN A 85 -16.94 -4.12 18.12
C ASN A 85 -18.23 -3.83 18.92
N PRO A 86 -18.21 -2.95 19.93
CA PRO A 86 -19.40 -2.59 20.69
C PRO A 86 -20.40 -1.74 19.88
N THR A 87 -19.98 -1.20 18.73
CA THR A 87 -20.78 -0.39 17.81
C THR A 87 -20.76 -1.05 16.43
N GLN A 88 -21.48 -2.16 16.32
CA GLN A 88 -21.58 -2.96 15.10
C GLN A 88 -21.96 -2.10 13.88
N GLY A 89 -21.27 -2.31 12.76
CA GLY A 89 -21.48 -1.57 11.52
C GLY A 89 -20.78 -0.20 11.46
N ILE A 90 -20.05 0.20 12.50
CA ILE A 90 -19.32 1.47 12.57
C ILE A 90 -17.81 1.21 12.67
N ILE A 91 -17.03 1.98 11.91
CA ILE A 91 -15.57 2.09 12.08
C ILE A 91 -15.23 3.58 12.21
N ILE A 92 -14.50 3.97 13.25
CA ILE A 92 -13.90 5.29 13.42
C ILE A 92 -12.38 5.21 13.18
N ASN A 93 -11.76 6.28 12.66
CA ASN A 93 -10.29 6.35 12.44
C ASN A 93 -9.57 7.35 13.38
N ARG A 94 -10.33 7.98 14.29
CA ARG A 94 -9.79 8.89 15.32
C ARG A 94 -10.70 8.93 16.55
N PRO A 95 -10.21 9.38 17.72
CA PRO A 95 -11.01 9.41 18.94
C PRO A 95 -12.24 10.31 18.79
N ASN A 96 -13.41 9.77 19.12
CA ASN A 96 -14.71 10.44 18.92
C ASN A 96 -14.94 10.94 17.48
N GLY A 97 -14.32 10.28 16.50
CA GLY A 97 -14.47 10.59 15.09
C GLY A 97 -15.82 10.15 14.52
N PRO A 98 -16.15 10.60 13.30
CA PRO A 98 -17.32 10.10 12.58
C PRO A 98 -17.12 8.63 12.17
N ASP A 99 -18.23 7.97 11.83
CA ASP A 99 -18.17 6.70 11.11
C ASP A 99 -17.54 6.91 9.73
N VAL A 100 -16.46 6.19 9.44
CA VAL A 100 -15.79 6.16 8.15
C VAL A 100 -16.14 4.92 7.33
N TYR A 101 -16.88 3.94 7.88
CA TYR A 101 -17.23 2.71 7.17
C TYR A 101 -18.45 2.85 6.24
N HIS A 102 -19.36 3.77 6.55
CA HIS A 102 -20.58 3.96 5.78
C HIS A 102 -20.29 4.18 4.28
N GLY A 103 -20.92 3.36 3.43
CA GLY A 103 -20.81 3.47 1.98
C GLY A 103 -19.48 2.97 1.39
N VAL A 104 -18.50 2.56 2.19
CA VAL A 104 -17.22 2.05 1.69
C VAL A 104 -17.43 0.83 0.79
N LEU A 105 -16.78 0.86 -0.38
CA LEU A 105 -16.89 -0.19 -1.37
C LEU A 105 -16.27 -1.50 -0.87
N LYS A 106 -16.83 -2.62 -1.32
CA LYS A 106 -16.39 -3.97 -0.99
C LYS A 106 -15.97 -4.72 -2.25
N ASP A 107 -15.12 -4.08 -3.05
CA ASP A 107 -14.73 -4.63 -4.36
C ASP A 107 -13.97 -5.95 -4.21
N TYR A 108 -13.05 -6.03 -3.24
CA TYR A 108 -12.33 -7.26 -2.92
C TYR A 108 -12.21 -7.42 -1.41
N THR A 109 -12.72 -8.53 -0.89
CA THR A 109 -12.72 -8.80 0.56
C THR A 109 -12.13 -10.16 0.91
N LYS A 110 -11.80 -10.36 2.19
CA LYS A 110 -11.27 -11.63 2.71
C LYS A 110 -10.08 -12.14 1.88
N MET A 111 -10.20 -13.34 1.30
CA MET A 111 -9.15 -14.02 0.54
C MET A 111 -8.84 -13.36 -0.81
N GLU A 112 -9.70 -12.46 -1.27
CA GLU A 112 -9.48 -11.73 -2.52
C GLU A 112 -8.43 -10.61 -2.34
N VAL A 113 -8.13 -10.25 -1.09
CA VAL A 113 -7.07 -9.32 -0.72
C VAL A 113 -5.72 -10.05 -0.69
N ASN A 114 -5.09 -10.15 -1.85
CA ASN A 114 -3.79 -10.80 -2.03
C ASN A 114 -2.93 -10.05 -3.06
N PRO A 115 -1.59 -10.26 -3.08
CA PRO A 115 -0.66 -9.54 -3.95
C PRO A 115 -0.98 -9.70 -5.44
N LYS A 116 -1.37 -10.91 -5.86
CA LYS A 116 -1.67 -11.21 -7.26
C LYS A 116 -2.84 -10.38 -7.77
N ASN A 117 -3.95 -10.37 -7.03
CA ASN A 117 -5.13 -9.59 -7.35
C ASN A 117 -4.80 -8.10 -7.34
N PHE A 118 -4.08 -7.61 -6.34
CA PHE A 118 -3.63 -6.21 -6.28
C PHE A 118 -2.88 -5.79 -7.56
N LEU A 119 -1.90 -6.56 -8.02
CA LEU A 119 -1.15 -6.23 -9.23
C LEU A 119 -2.01 -6.30 -10.50
N HIS A 120 -2.98 -7.22 -10.57
CA HIS A 120 -3.94 -7.29 -11.68
C HIS A 120 -4.90 -6.11 -11.69
N ILE A 121 -5.40 -5.68 -10.53
CA ILE A 121 -6.26 -4.52 -10.36
C ILE A 121 -5.51 -3.24 -10.75
N LEU A 122 -4.31 -3.05 -10.20
CA LEU A 122 -3.46 -1.89 -10.46
C LEU A 122 -3.13 -1.76 -11.96
N SER A 123 -2.81 -2.87 -12.63
CA SER A 123 -2.48 -2.87 -14.07
C SER A 123 -3.69 -2.91 -15.01
N GLY A 124 -4.92 -2.90 -14.49
CA GLY A 124 -6.14 -2.89 -15.30
C GLY A 124 -6.48 -4.22 -15.99
N ASN A 125 -6.05 -5.36 -15.45
CA ASN A 125 -6.26 -6.68 -16.05
C ASN A 125 -7.66 -7.25 -15.73
N LYS A 126 -8.69 -6.74 -16.42
CA LYS A 126 -10.09 -7.19 -16.28
C LYS A 126 -10.27 -8.70 -16.49
N THR A 127 -9.53 -9.29 -17.42
CA THR A 127 -9.66 -10.73 -17.72
C THR A 127 -9.24 -11.59 -16.53
N ALA A 128 -8.14 -11.23 -15.85
CA ALA A 128 -7.68 -11.97 -14.67
C ALA A 128 -8.60 -11.80 -13.47
N MET A 129 -9.32 -10.68 -13.38
CA MET A 129 -10.25 -10.38 -12.28
C MET A 129 -11.69 -10.84 -12.53
N LYS A 130 -11.97 -11.48 -13.69
CA LYS A 130 -13.32 -11.95 -14.00
C LYS A 130 -13.77 -13.02 -13.00
N GLY A 131 -14.85 -12.73 -12.26
CA GLY A 131 -15.42 -13.65 -11.28
C GLY A 131 -14.72 -13.66 -9.92
N ILE A 132 -13.81 -12.71 -9.67
CA ILE A 132 -13.17 -12.48 -8.38
C ILE A 132 -13.65 -11.12 -7.86
N GLY A 133 -14.16 -11.05 -6.64
CA GLY A 133 -14.72 -9.82 -6.07
C GLY A 133 -15.78 -9.19 -6.98
N SER A 134 -15.73 -7.85 -7.10
CA SER A 134 -16.55 -7.10 -8.06
C SER A 134 -16.06 -7.19 -9.51
N GLY A 135 -14.85 -7.69 -9.74
CA GLY A 135 -14.16 -7.68 -11.03
C GLY A 135 -13.71 -6.28 -11.49
N LYS A 136 -13.90 -5.24 -10.66
CA LYS A 136 -13.47 -3.88 -10.94
C LYS A 136 -11.94 -3.77 -10.91
N VAL A 137 -11.37 -3.00 -11.83
CA VAL A 137 -9.92 -2.75 -11.90
C VAL A 137 -9.69 -1.28 -12.20
N ILE A 138 -8.45 -0.80 -12.02
CA ILE A 138 -8.06 0.53 -12.47
C ILE A 138 -7.99 0.52 -14.00
N ALA A 139 -9.07 0.96 -14.64
CA ALA A 139 -9.22 0.93 -16.10
C ALA A 139 -8.81 2.28 -16.72
N SER A 140 -7.69 2.82 -16.24
CA SER A 140 -7.16 4.12 -16.60
C SER A 140 -6.44 4.13 -17.96
N GLY A 141 -6.47 5.30 -18.61
CA GLY A 141 -5.83 5.57 -19.90
C GLY A 141 -4.71 6.62 -19.82
N PRO A 142 -4.16 7.04 -20.98
CA PRO A 142 -2.99 7.92 -21.07
C PRO A 142 -3.20 9.34 -20.52
N ASN A 143 -4.45 9.77 -20.36
CA ASN A 143 -4.81 11.10 -19.85
C ASN A 143 -5.29 11.07 -18.39
N ASP A 144 -5.33 9.89 -17.77
CA ASP A 144 -5.95 9.71 -16.45
C ASP A 144 -4.93 9.85 -15.32
N HIS A 145 -5.39 10.28 -14.15
CA HIS A 145 -4.59 10.23 -12.92
C HIS A 145 -4.97 9.02 -12.08
N VAL A 146 -3.97 8.42 -11.43
CA VAL A 146 -4.16 7.27 -10.55
C VAL A 146 -3.61 7.59 -9.16
N PHE A 147 -4.44 7.52 -8.14
CA PHE A 147 -4.03 7.55 -6.74
C PHE A 147 -4.08 6.15 -6.16
N VAL A 148 -2.97 5.70 -5.59
CA VAL A 148 -2.87 4.43 -4.88
C VAL A 148 -2.54 4.73 -3.43
N TYR A 149 -3.33 4.17 -2.51
CA TYR A 149 -3.06 4.20 -1.09
C TYR A 149 -3.07 2.79 -0.52
N PHE A 150 -1.99 2.42 0.15
CA PHE A 150 -1.84 1.15 0.82
C PHE A 150 -1.49 1.39 2.30
N ALA A 151 -2.17 0.67 3.20
CA ALA A 151 -1.90 0.67 4.62
C ALA A 151 -1.82 -0.76 5.16
N ASP A 152 -0.64 -1.15 5.66
CA ASP A 152 -0.44 -2.39 6.43
C ASP A 152 0.94 -2.44 7.12
N HIS A 153 1.33 -3.63 7.58
CA HIS A 153 2.69 -4.04 7.89
C HIS A 153 3.59 -4.08 6.65
N GLY A 154 4.88 -3.83 6.88
CA GLY A 154 5.92 -3.98 5.88
C GLY A 154 7.21 -4.51 6.47
N ALA A 155 8.16 -4.79 5.58
CA ALA A 155 9.53 -5.11 5.93
C ALA A 155 10.46 -4.66 4.81
N THR A 156 11.76 -4.92 4.99
CA THR A 156 12.76 -4.69 3.93
C THR A 156 12.34 -5.31 2.60
N ASN A 157 12.06 -4.44 1.62
CA ASN A 157 11.72 -4.73 0.23
C ASN A 157 10.43 -5.55 0.01
N LEU A 158 9.51 -5.55 0.97
CA LEU A 158 8.19 -6.18 0.83
C LEU A 158 7.11 -5.50 1.69
N ILE A 159 5.85 -5.68 1.31
CA ILE A 159 4.66 -5.31 2.10
C ILE A 159 3.75 -6.53 2.28
N ALA A 160 3.04 -6.57 3.40
CA ALA A 160 2.21 -7.73 3.77
C ALA A 160 0.85 -7.73 3.05
N PHE A 161 0.30 -8.93 2.83
CA PHE A 161 -1.07 -9.16 2.38
C PHE A 161 -1.59 -10.40 3.10
N ARG A 162 -2.13 -10.24 4.31
CA ARG A 162 -2.48 -11.38 5.17
C ARG A 162 -1.31 -12.38 5.14
N GLU A 163 -1.56 -13.62 4.71
CA GLU A 163 -0.57 -14.72 4.69
C GLU A 163 0.46 -14.65 3.55
N GLU A 164 0.32 -13.71 2.62
CA GLU A 164 1.21 -13.51 1.48
C GLU A 164 1.98 -12.19 1.57
N VAL A 165 2.94 -11.98 0.67
CA VAL A 165 3.74 -10.75 0.60
C VAL A 165 3.83 -10.24 -0.84
N LEU A 166 3.83 -8.92 -1.00
CA LEU A 166 4.21 -8.28 -2.25
C LEU A 166 5.65 -7.79 -2.15
N TYR A 167 6.52 -8.33 -3.00
CA TYR A 167 7.91 -7.88 -3.09
C TYR A 167 8.05 -6.61 -3.95
N ALA A 168 8.99 -5.75 -3.58
CA ALA A 168 9.29 -4.51 -4.31
C ALA A 168 9.61 -4.77 -5.79
N LYS A 169 10.32 -5.86 -6.12
CA LYS A 169 10.62 -6.22 -7.53
C LYS A 169 9.36 -6.35 -8.39
N ASP A 170 8.29 -6.88 -7.84
CA ASP A 170 7.06 -7.18 -8.59
C ASP A 170 6.17 -5.93 -8.71
N LEU A 171 6.12 -5.11 -7.66
CA LEU A 171 5.51 -3.78 -7.70
C LEU A 171 6.21 -2.89 -8.74
N ILE A 172 7.54 -2.71 -8.64
CA ILE A 172 8.30 -1.85 -9.55
C ILE A 172 8.22 -2.36 -11.00
N ARG A 173 8.20 -3.68 -11.23
CA ARG A 173 7.99 -4.25 -12.58
C ARG A 173 6.60 -3.87 -13.12
N THR A 174 5.58 -3.94 -12.28
CA THR A 174 4.20 -3.62 -12.67
C THR A 174 4.05 -2.13 -12.99
N LEU A 175 4.61 -1.25 -12.16
CA LEU A 175 4.61 0.21 -12.41
C LEU A 175 5.34 0.58 -13.71
N LYS A 176 6.51 -0.01 -13.97
CA LYS A 176 7.24 0.17 -15.24
C LYS A 176 6.44 -0.31 -16.44
N LYS A 177 5.71 -1.42 -16.30
CA LYS A 177 4.84 -1.96 -17.34
C LYS A 177 3.68 -1.01 -17.63
N MET A 178 3.02 -0.50 -16.60
CA MET A 178 1.92 0.45 -16.72
C MET A 178 2.35 1.73 -17.46
N HIS A 179 3.53 2.26 -17.13
CA HIS A 179 4.10 3.41 -17.86
C HIS A 179 4.29 3.09 -19.35
N LYS A 180 4.93 1.96 -19.67
CA LYS A 180 5.16 1.53 -21.06
C LYS A 180 3.86 1.35 -21.85
N GLU A 181 2.79 0.95 -21.17
CA GLU A 181 1.47 0.72 -21.76
C GLU A 181 0.56 1.96 -21.72
N ASN A 182 1.10 3.14 -21.35
CA ASN A 182 0.38 4.42 -21.23
C ASN A 182 -0.91 4.31 -20.41
N LYS A 183 -0.83 3.63 -19.26
CA LYS A 183 -1.98 3.38 -18.38
C LYS A 183 -2.35 4.57 -17.49
N TYR A 184 -1.57 5.63 -17.50
CA TYR A 184 -1.84 6.85 -16.73
C TYR A 184 -1.07 8.01 -17.36
N GLN A 185 -1.54 9.23 -17.09
CA GLN A 185 -0.78 10.46 -17.27
C GLN A 185 0.14 10.69 -16.07
N LYS A 186 -0.40 10.56 -14.85
CA LYS A 186 0.35 10.66 -13.59
C LYS A 186 -0.17 9.66 -12.57
N LEU A 187 0.73 9.09 -11.77
CA LEU A 187 0.37 8.21 -10.67
C LEU A 187 1.00 8.68 -9.36
N VAL A 188 0.20 8.75 -8.29
CA VAL A 188 0.65 9.03 -6.93
C VAL A 188 0.44 7.78 -6.07
N PHE A 189 1.47 7.40 -5.30
CA PHE A 189 1.44 6.25 -4.41
C PHE A 189 1.75 6.67 -2.97
N TYR A 190 0.79 6.55 -2.07
CA TYR A 190 0.97 6.72 -0.63
C TYR A 190 1.08 5.34 0.03
N LEU A 191 2.14 5.13 0.82
CA LEU A 191 2.43 3.84 1.44
C LEU A 191 2.65 3.97 2.95
N GLU A 192 1.65 3.55 3.71
CA GLU A 192 1.74 3.31 5.15
C GLU A 192 2.22 1.86 5.39
N ALA A 193 3.47 1.72 5.81
CA ALA A 193 4.07 0.47 6.27
C ALA A 193 5.45 0.70 6.90
N CYS A 194 5.86 -0.24 7.76
CA CYS A 194 7.25 -0.38 8.21
C CYS A 194 8.18 -0.57 7.00
N GLU A 195 9.33 0.11 7.02
CA GLU A 195 10.32 0.11 5.94
C GLU A 195 9.75 0.42 4.55
N SER A 196 8.63 1.14 4.47
CA SER A 196 7.93 1.47 3.23
C SER A 196 8.83 2.15 2.18
N GLY A 197 9.81 2.95 2.60
CA GLY A 197 10.82 3.51 1.69
C GLY A 197 11.60 2.46 0.88
N SER A 198 11.76 1.24 1.42
CA SER A 198 12.46 0.15 0.74
C SER A 198 11.73 -0.37 -0.51
N MET A 199 10.42 -0.12 -0.63
CA MET A 199 9.62 -0.51 -1.79
C MET A 199 9.94 0.30 -3.06
N PHE A 200 10.53 1.49 -2.90
CA PHE A 200 10.71 2.44 -4.00
C PHE A 200 12.18 2.80 -4.29
N LEU A 201 13.16 2.11 -3.67
CA LEU A 201 14.59 2.35 -3.89
C LEU A 201 15.01 2.21 -5.37
N LYS A 202 14.30 1.37 -6.14
CA LYS A 202 14.53 1.14 -7.58
C LYS A 202 13.45 1.74 -8.49
N LEU A 203 12.63 2.66 -7.97
CA LEU A 203 11.63 3.40 -8.76
C LEU A 203 12.33 4.42 -9.68
N PRO A 204 12.14 4.34 -11.02
CA PRO A 204 12.67 5.34 -11.93
C PRO A 204 12.10 6.74 -11.68
N LYS A 205 12.89 7.77 -11.98
CA LYS A 205 12.50 9.18 -11.79
C LYS A 205 11.87 9.84 -13.03
N ASN A 206 11.58 9.06 -14.06
CA ASN A 206 11.17 9.56 -15.39
C ASN A 206 10.01 8.74 -15.95
N ILE A 207 9.10 8.30 -15.08
CA ILE A 207 7.94 7.49 -15.45
C ILE A 207 6.62 8.06 -14.91
N ASP A 208 6.59 9.35 -14.59
CA ASP A 208 5.40 10.08 -14.13
C ASP A 208 4.74 9.47 -12.88
N ILE A 209 5.57 8.95 -11.96
CA ILE A 209 5.15 8.41 -10.66
C ILE A 209 5.74 9.23 -9.54
N TYR A 210 4.89 9.63 -8.60
CA TYR A 210 5.23 10.03 -7.24
C TYR A 210 5.02 8.89 -6.27
N ALA A 211 5.89 8.74 -5.29
CA ALA A 211 5.53 8.01 -4.09
C ALA A 211 5.93 8.77 -2.82
N THR A 212 5.10 8.69 -1.79
CA THR A 212 5.45 9.06 -0.41
C THR A 212 5.28 7.86 0.50
N THR A 213 6.11 7.78 1.53
CA THR A 213 6.16 6.61 2.44
C THR A 213 6.16 7.05 3.89
N ALA A 214 5.42 6.32 4.73
CA ALA A 214 5.35 6.57 6.17
C ALA A 214 6.71 6.49 6.87
N ALA A 215 7.60 5.64 6.37
CA ALA A 215 8.91 5.41 6.95
C ALA A 215 10.03 5.38 5.89
N GLY A 216 11.27 5.53 6.35
CA GLY A 216 12.46 5.29 5.55
C GLY A 216 12.64 3.78 5.26
N PRO A 217 13.64 3.39 4.47
CA PRO A 217 13.86 1.98 4.14
C PRO A 217 14.41 1.13 5.32
N ASP A 218 14.68 1.76 6.46
CA ASP A 218 15.35 1.21 7.65
C ASP A 218 14.59 1.46 8.96
N THR A 219 13.41 2.08 8.91
CA THR A 219 12.63 2.48 10.08
C THR A 219 11.21 1.91 10.03
N SER A 220 10.61 1.71 11.20
CA SER A 220 9.21 1.30 11.33
C SER A 220 8.26 2.47 11.08
N SER A 221 6.99 2.14 10.85
CA SER A 221 5.88 3.09 10.99
C SER A 221 5.12 2.84 12.30
N TYR A 222 4.21 3.75 12.65
CA TYR A 222 3.64 3.82 13.99
C TYR A 222 2.12 3.85 13.94
N ALA A 223 1.49 3.06 14.80
CA ALA A 223 0.06 3.14 15.08
C ALA A 223 -0.23 4.35 15.97
N CYS A 224 -1.46 4.85 15.97
CA CYS A 224 -1.91 5.95 16.81
C CYS A 224 -3.39 5.81 17.23
N TYR A 225 -3.80 6.69 18.15
CA TYR A 225 -5.14 6.76 18.72
C TYR A 225 -5.57 5.45 19.34
N PHE A 226 -4.95 5.06 20.47
CA PHE A 226 -5.46 3.95 21.26
C PHE A 226 -6.83 4.30 21.82
N ASP A 227 -7.84 3.47 21.54
CA ASP A 227 -9.18 3.62 22.08
C ASP A 227 -9.43 2.58 23.18
N GLU A 228 -9.66 3.06 24.40
CA GLU A 228 -9.85 2.20 25.58
C GLU A 228 -11.11 1.33 25.48
N LYS A 229 -12.16 1.81 24.80
CA LYS A 229 -13.44 1.09 24.67
C LYS A 229 -13.33 -0.04 23.64
N LEU A 230 -12.64 0.21 22.53
CA LEU A 230 -12.37 -0.77 21.49
C LEU A 230 -11.18 -1.67 21.85
N GLY A 231 -10.30 -1.21 22.75
CA GLY A 231 -9.10 -1.94 23.17
C GLY A 231 -8.16 -2.25 22.00
N THR A 232 -8.01 -1.28 21.09
CA THR A 232 -7.18 -1.33 19.88
C THR A 232 -6.81 0.10 19.41
N TYR A 233 -5.94 0.19 18.41
CA TYR A 233 -5.53 1.44 17.77
C TYR A 233 -6.44 1.78 16.59
N LEU A 234 -6.81 3.06 16.44
CA LEU A 234 -7.78 3.51 15.44
C LEU A 234 -7.19 3.91 14.10
N GLY A 235 -5.90 4.26 14.05
CA GLY A 235 -5.22 4.68 12.82
C GLY A 235 -3.72 4.50 12.91
N ASP A 236 -3.03 4.90 11.85
CA ASP A 236 -1.57 4.95 11.77
C ASP A 236 -1.10 6.40 11.60
N VAL A 237 0.03 6.76 12.22
CA VAL A 237 0.44 8.18 12.38
C VAL A 237 0.53 8.88 11.04
N TYR A 238 1.26 8.33 10.06
CA TYR A 238 1.40 8.97 8.75
C TYR A 238 0.04 9.04 8.04
N SER A 239 -0.75 7.97 8.11
CA SER A 239 -2.09 7.90 7.54
C SER A 239 -2.99 9.01 8.04
N VAL A 240 -3.18 9.11 9.36
CA VAL A 240 -4.06 10.13 9.94
C VAL A 240 -3.52 11.52 9.68
N LYS A 241 -2.19 11.71 9.55
CA LYS A 241 -1.61 13.01 9.22
C LYS A 241 -1.98 13.48 7.83
N TRP A 242 -1.89 12.65 6.79
CA TRP A 242 -2.27 13.09 5.45
C TRP A 242 -3.79 13.17 5.28
N MET A 243 -4.55 12.29 5.94
CA MET A 243 -6.01 12.26 5.84
C MET A 243 -6.68 13.42 6.57
N GLU A 244 -6.31 13.69 7.83
CA GLU A 244 -6.87 14.82 8.59
C GLU A 244 -6.43 16.18 8.02
N ASP A 245 -5.31 16.22 7.29
CA ASP A 245 -4.89 17.36 6.49
C ASP A 245 -5.82 17.54 5.26
N SER A 246 -6.00 16.47 4.48
CA SER A 246 -6.88 16.49 3.30
C SER A 246 -8.35 16.78 3.64
N ASP A 247 -8.78 16.46 4.86
CA ASP A 247 -10.12 16.76 5.35
C ASP A 247 -10.38 18.25 5.59
N LYS A 248 -9.35 18.99 6.01
CA LYS A 248 -9.47 20.38 6.49
C LYS A 248 -8.95 21.41 5.50
N GLU A 249 -8.14 21.02 4.51
CA GLU A 249 -7.52 21.92 3.54
C GLU A 249 -8.34 22.06 2.25
N ASP A 250 -8.02 23.08 1.45
CA ASP A 250 -8.56 23.25 0.10
C ASP A 250 -7.67 22.51 -0.91
N LEU A 251 -8.08 21.31 -1.31
CA LEU A 251 -7.30 20.43 -2.19
C LEU A 251 -7.08 21.04 -3.59
N THR A 252 -7.83 22.06 -3.97
CA THR A 252 -7.61 22.77 -5.25
C THR A 252 -6.41 23.71 -5.21
N LYS A 253 -5.88 24.00 -4.02
CA LYS A 253 -4.74 24.89 -3.79
C LYS A 253 -3.54 24.17 -3.23
N GLU A 254 -3.76 23.23 -2.31
CA GLU A 254 -2.67 22.50 -1.68
C GLU A 254 -1.99 21.57 -2.68
N THR A 255 -0.66 21.60 -2.73
CA THR A 255 0.16 20.74 -3.57
C THR A 255 0.58 19.46 -2.86
N LEU A 256 0.97 18.45 -3.64
CA LEU A 256 1.59 17.23 -3.09
C LEU A 256 2.85 17.56 -2.24
N GLU A 257 3.66 18.53 -2.67
CA GLU A 257 4.83 18.98 -1.90
C GLU A 257 4.43 19.58 -0.55
N GLN A 258 3.40 20.44 -0.54
CA GLN A 258 2.92 21.08 0.68
C GLN A 258 2.41 20.04 1.70
N GLN A 259 1.55 19.13 1.26
CA GLN A 259 1.09 18.04 2.10
C GLN A 259 2.25 17.15 2.56
N PHE A 260 3.20 16.80 1.69
CA PHE A 260 4.38 16.03 2.08
C PHE A 260 5.18 16.72 3.19
N MET A 261 5.40 18.04 3.09
CA MET A 261 6.13 18.79 4.09
C MET A 261 5.39 18.89 5.43
N ILE A 262 4.06 19.03 5.40
CA ILE A 262 3.20 18.98 6.59
C ILE A 262 3.28 17.60 7.23
N VAL A 263 2.98 16.55 6.47
CA VAL A 263 2.95 15.16 6.94
C VAL A 263 4.32 14.73 7.47
N LYS A 264 5.41 15.11 6.80
CA LYS A 264 6.78 14.84 7.27
C LYS A 264 7.10 15.53 8.58
N LYS A 265 6.62 16.75 8.78
CA LYS A 265 6.81 17.50 10.03
C LYS A 265 5.97 16.93 11.17
N GLU A 266 4.74 16.52 10.87
CA GLU A 266 3.77 16.06 11.87
C GLU A 266 3.90 14.59 12.24
N THR A 267 4.46 13.76 11.35
CA THR A 267 4.81 12.36 11.62
C THR A 267 6.17 12.32 12.32
N ASN A 268 6.19 12.74 13.58
CA ASN A 268 7.43 12.87 14.37
C ASN A 268 7.94 11.54 14.97
N THR A 269 7.33 10.41 14.62
CA THR A 269 7.67 9.07 15.09
C THR A 269 8.51 8.27 14.09
N SER A 270 8.47 8.63 12.80
CA SER A 270 9.23 8.00 11.72
C SER A 270 9.76 9.08 10.77
N VAL A 271 10.45 8.68 9.69
CA VAL A 271 10.95 9.61 8.68
C VAL A 271 10.19 9.42 7.38
N VAL A 272 9.28 10.34 7.08
CA VAL A 272 8.52 10.35 5.82
C VAL A 272 9.45 10.65 4.65
N HIS A 273 9.40 9.83 3.61
CA HIS A 273 10.24 9.95 2.41
C HIS A 273 9.39 10.14 1.15
N GLN A 274 10.05 10.63 0.10
CA GLN A 274 9.48 10.75 -1.24
C GLN A 274 10.40 10.15 -2.31
N TYR A 275 9.80 9.58 -3.34
CA TYR A 275 10.47 8.85 -4.42
C TYR A 275 9.84 9.16 -5.78
N GLY A 276 10.52 8.74 -6.84
CA GLY A 276 10.04 8.89 -8.21
C GLY A 276 10.43 10.24 -8.82
N ASP A 277 9.53 10.80 -9.62
CA ASP A 277 9.81 11.96 -10.47
C ASP A 277 10.00 13.31 -9.73
N LEU A 278 9.49 13.59 -8.53
CA LEU A 278 9.53 14.88 -7.80
C LEU A 278 9.14 16.16 -8.55
N LYS A 279 9.28 16.33 -9.86
CA LYS A 279 8.86 17.56 -10.56
C LYS A 279 7.34 17.68 -10.62
N PHE A 280 6.62 16.57 -10.41
CA PHE A 280 5.16 16.56 -10.31
C PHE A 280 4.65 17.08 -8.96
N ASP A 281 5.47 17.27 -7.93
CA ASP A 281 4.99 17.55 -6.56
C ASP A 281 4.27 18.90 -6.43
N GLN A 282 4.40 19.76 -7.43
CA GLN A 282 3.65 21.01 -7.61
C GLN A 282 2.20 20.80 -8.06
N ASN A 283 1.78 19.57 -8.39
CA ASN A 283 0.38 19.30 -8.72
C ASN A 283 -0.48 19.35 -7.45
N THR A 284 -1.67 19.92 -7.59
CA THR A 284 -2.61 20.06 -6.48
C THR A 284 -3.25 18.73 -6.12
N LEU A 285 -3.61 18.57 -4.84
CA LEU A 285 -4.16 17.32 -4.30
C LEU A 285 -5.47 16.91 -4.99
N ILE A 286 -6.30 17.87 -5.42
CA ILE A 286 -7.57 17.58 -6.12
C ILE A 286 -7.37 16.78 -7.41
N ASN A 287 -6.18 16.82 -8.01
CA ASN A 287 -5.85 16.05 -9.20
C ASN A 287 -5.73 14.54 -8.93
N PHE A 288 -5.68 14.12 -7.67
CA PHE A 288 -5.49 12.73 -7.25
C PHE A 288 -6.51 12.29 -6.21
N GLN A 289 -6.91 13.19 -5.32
CA GLN A 289 -7.81 12.93 -4.19
C GLN A 289 -9.24 13.46 -4.40
N GLY A 290 -9.53 14.02 -5.57
CA GLY A 290 -10.86 14.49 -5.92
C GLY A 290 -11.09 14.45 -7.42
N ASN A 291 -12.17 15.07 -7.89
CA ASN A 291 -12.46 15.24 -9.31
C ASN A 291 -12.18 16.70 -9.69
N GLY A 292 -11.30 16.93 -10.68
CA GLY A 292 -10.74 18.26 -11.00
C GLY A 292 -11.75 19.35 -11.40
N GLY A 293 -13.03 18.99 -11.58
CA GLY A 293 -14.13 19.93 -11.86
C GLY A 293 -15.00 20.30 -10.64
N GLN A 294 -14.76 19.75 -9.45
CA GLN A 294 -15.54 20.06 -8.25
C GLN A 294 -14.80 21.01 -7.30
N GLN A 295 -15.58 21.83 -6.59
CA GLN A 295 -15.05 22.63 -5.49
C GLN A 295 -14.68 21.71 -4.32
N SER A 296 -13.43 21.75 -3.88
CA SER A 296 -13.06 21.20 -2.58
C SER A 296 -13.65 22.10 -1.50
N VAL A 297 -14.40 21.52 -0.57
CA VAL A 297 -14.95 22.25 0.57
C VAL A 297 -14.15 21.85 1.81
N PRO A 298 -13.28 22.76 2.31
CA PRO A 298 -12.51 22.54 3.52
C PRO A 298 -13.41 22.15 4.70
N GLY A 299 -13.08 21.04 5.36
CA GLY A 299 -13.72 20.64 6.61
C GLY A 299 -13.31 21.52 7.78
N LYS A 300 -14.01 21.38 8.91
CA LYS A 300 -13.53 21.94 10.17
C LYS A 300 -12.39 21.08 10.69
N PRO A 301 -11.26 21.67 11.13
CA PRO A 301 -10.22 20.91 11.80
C PRO A 301 -10.79 20.14 12.98
N PHE A 302 -10.35 18.90 13.12
CA PHE A 302 -10.72 18.10 14.26
C PHE A 302 -10.07 18.61 15.56
N PRO A 303 -10.72 18.38 16.72
CA PRO A 303 -10.13 18.74 18.01
C PRO A 303 -8.86 17.90 18.27
N PRO A 304 -7.80 18.50 18.87
CA PRO A 304 -6.59 17.77 19.22
C PRO A 304 -6.89 16.52 20.05
N SER A 305 -6.22 15.41 19.74
CA SER A 305 -6.33 14.16 20.48
C SER A 305 -4.94 13.58 20.75
N PRO A 306 -4.69 12.97 21.93
CA PRO A 306 -3.43 12.29 22.19
C PRO A 306 -3.17 11.22 21.13
N LEU A 307 -1.97 11.24 20.52
CA LEU A 307 -1.63 10.26 19.48
C LEU A 307 -1.42 8.85 20.05
N ASN A 308 -0.96 8.73 21.30
CA ASN A 308 -0.59 7.43 21.90
C ASN A 308 0.31 6.57 21.01
N ALA A 309 1.19 7.20 20.23
CA ALA A 309 1.87 6.52 19.15
C ALA A 309 2.77 5.37 19.65
N ILE A 310 2.72 4.24 18.96
CA ILE A 310 3.50 3.04 19.27
C ILE A 310 4.05 2.45 17.97
N ASP A 311 5.23 1.84 18.01
CA ASP A 311 5.77 1.13 16.85
C ASP A 311 4.77 0.05 16.42
N SER A 312 4.49 -0.03 15.11
CA SER A 312 3.54 -1.00 14.54
C SER A 312 3.83 -2.44 14.98
N ARG A 313 5.10 -2.78 15.24
CA ARG A 313 5.54 -4.10 15.72
C ARG A 313 5.18 -4.38 17.17
N ASP A 314 5.07 -3.33 17.97
CA ASP A 314 4.80 -3.41 19.42
C ASP A 314 3.31 -3.35 19.74
N VAL A 315 2.46 -3.00 18.76
CA VAL A 315 0.99 -2.93 18.92
C VAL A 315 0.39 -4.15 19.62
N PRO A 316 0.68 -5.42 19.24
CA PRO A 316 0.07 -6.56 19.92
C PRO A 316 0.49 -6.66 21.40
N LEU A 317 1.75 -6.36 21.71
CA LEU A 317 2.27 -6.42 23.08
C LEU A 317 1.68 -5.29 23.93
N ASP A 318 1.68 -4.07 23.40
CA ASP A 318 1.11 -2.91 24.08
C ASP A 318 -0.38 -3.10 24.38
N ILE A 319 -1.17 -3.61 23.42
CA ILE A 319 -2.59 -3.97 23.65
C ILE A 319 -2.74 -4.96 24.80
N LEU A 320 -1.91 -6.01 24.86
CA LEU A 320 -1.97 -7.02 25.92
C LEU A 320 -1.61 -6.43 27.29
N VAL A 321 -0.57 -5.59 27.35
CA VAL A 321 -0.13 -4.91 28.57
C VAL A 321 -1.22 -3.96 29.08
N ARG A 322 -1.80 -3.11 28.21
CA ARG A 322 -2.91 -2.22 28.58
C ARG A 322 -4.10 -3.00 29.13
N ARG A 323 -4.48 -4.11 28.50
CA ARG A 323 -5.56 -4.98 29.01
C ARG A 323 -5.22 -5.59 30.36
N PHE A 324 -3.96 -5.98 30.58
CA PHE A 324 -3.51 -6.53 31.85
C PHE A 324 -3.57 -5.49 32.97
N GLU A 325 -3.22 -4.25 32.67
CA GLU A 325 -3.28 -3.12 33.60
C GLU A 325 -4.73 -2.71 33.91
N ALA A 326 -5.61 -2.71 32.91
CA ALA A 326 -7.00 -2.29 33.04
C ALA A 326 -7.89 -3.29 33.80
N THR A 327 -7.61 -4.60 33.72
CA THR A 327 -8.45 -5.60 34.40
C THR A 327 -8.11 -5.74 35.89
N THR A 328 -9.12 -5.88 36.73
CA THR A 328 -8.95 -6.24 38.16
C THR A 328 -9.23 -7.72 38.42
N ASN A 329 -9.71 -8.47 37.41
CA ASN A 329 -10.06 -9.87 37.54
C ASN A 329 -8.78 -10.75 37.62
N PRO A 330 -8.54 -11.47 38.73
CA PRO A 330 -7.32 -12.26 38.90
C PRO A 330 -7.13 -13.38 37.86
N VAL A 331 -8.22 -13.99 37.38
CA VAL A 331 -8.17 -15.03 36.35
C VAL A 331 -7.77 -14.42 35.02
N GLN A 332 -8.38 -13.31 34.64
CA GLN A 332 -8.06 -12.60 33.40
C GLN A 332 -6.62 -12.07 33.42
N LYS A 333 -6.16 -11.49 34.54
CA LYS A 333 -4.75 -11.09 34.71
C LYS A 333 -3.80 -12.25 34.45
N ARG A 334 -4.09 -13.43 35.02
CA ARG A 334 -3.25 -14.63 34.82
C ARG A 334 -3.24 -15.09 33.36
N MET A 335 -4.36 -15.01 32.65
CA MET A 335 -4.43 -15.36 31.22
C MET A 335 -3.61 -14.38 30.39
N LEU A 336 -3.77 -13.08 30.60
CA LEU A 336 -3.02 -12.04 29.89
C LEU A 336 -1.51 -12.12 30.16
N MET A 337 -1.09 -12.41 31.40
CA MET A 337 0.33 -12.65 31.69
C MET A 337 0.92 -13.81 30.88
N LYS A 338 0.14 -14.89 30.68
CA LYS A 338 0.59 -16.01 29.84
C LYS A 338 0.69 -15.62 28.37
N GLU A 339 -0.24 -14.81 27.87
CA GLU A 339 -0.19 -14.30 26.49
C GLU A 339 1.01 -13.37 26.26
N VAL A 340 1.28 -12.47 27.21
CA VAL A 340 2.47 -11.59 27.18
C VAL A 340 3.76 -12.42 27.18
N ALA A 341 3.87 -13.40 28.09
CA ALA A 341 5.03 -14.28 28.14
C ALA A 341 5.21 -15.08 26.84
N ALA A 342 4.13 -15.65 26.30
CA ALA A 342 4.18 -16.41 25.05
C ALA A 342 4.60 -15.54 23.85
N LEU A 343 4.17 -14.26 23.81
CA LEU A 343 4.61 -13.33 22.77
C LEU A 343 6.10 -12.98 22.92
N ALA A 344 6.56 -12.73 24.15
CA ALA A 344 7.98 -12.45 24.43
C ALA A 344 8.88 -13.66 24.07
N ASP A 345 8.45 -14.88 24.39
CA ASP A 345 9.16 -16.11 24.04
C ASP A 345 9.31 -16.27 22.52
N LYS A 346 8.24 -15.99 21.76
CA LYS A 346 8.29 -15.99 20.29
C LYS A 346 9.25 -14.92 19.74
N GLN A 347 9.28 -13.73 20.31
CA GLN A 347 10.23 -12.68 19.91
C GLN A 347 11.68 -13.10 20.16
N SER A 348 11.97 -13.65 21.36
CA SER A 348 13.30 -14.17 21.69
C SER A 348 13.72 -15.28 20.74
N PHE A 349 12.82 -16.24 20.47
CA PHE A 349 13.09 -17.33 19.54
C PHE A 349 13.48 -16.82 18.15
N VAL A 350 12.75 -15.85 17.60
CA VAL A 350 13.06 -15.30 16.27
C VAL A 350 14.40 -14.57 16.29
N HIS A 351 14.71 -13.82 17.35
CA HIS A 351 16.01 -13.16 17.52
C HIS A 351 17.16 -14.17 17.52
N ASP A 352 17.04 -15.21 18.36
CA ASP A 352 18.07 -16.24 18.52
C ASP A 352 18.25 -17.06 17.24
N LEU A 353 17.16 -17.40 16.56
CA LEU A 353 17.18 -18.07 15.26
C LEU A 353 17.98 -17.26 14.24
N MET A 354 17.68 -15.97 14.09
CA MET A 354 18.36 -15.10 13.13
C MET A 354 19.84 -14.95 13.47
N TYR A 355 20.16 -14.73 14.74
CA TYR A 355 21.55 -14.61 15.20
C TYR A 355 22.36 -15.90 14.94
N ASN A 356 21.81 -17.06 15.30
CA ASN A 356 22.46 -18.35 15.08
C ASN A 356 22.62 -18.69 13.59
N LEU A 357 21.61 -18.36 12.77
CA LEU A 357 21.68 -18.48 11.32
C LEU A 357 22.85 -17.66 10.77
N VAL A 358 22.97 -16.39 11.18
CA VAL A 358 24.06 -15.52 10.72
C VAL A 358 25.41 -16.05 11.14
N ILE A 359 25.62 -16.41 12.41
CA ILE A 359 26.91 -16.99 12.88
C ILE A 359 27.31 -18.19 12.03
N LYS A 360 26.35 -19.08 11.72
CA LYS A 360 26.60 -20.26 10.90
C LYS A 360 27.04 -19.89 9.49
N MET A 361 26.35 -18.94 8.85
CA MET A 361 26.63 -18.50 7.48
C MET A 361 27.94 -17.72 7.37
N THR A 362 28.28 -16.93 8.38
CA THR A 362 29.52 -16.15 8.45
C THR A 362 30.70 -16.95 9.01
N LYS A 363 30.49 -18.23 9.37
CA LYS A 363 31.50 -19.11 9.99
C LYS A 363 32.13 -18.50 11.25
N GLY A 364 31.33 -17.75 12.02
CA GLY A 364 31.77 -17.07 13.24
C GLY A 364 32.61 -15.81 13.03
N ASP A 365 32.72 -15.29 11.79
CA ASP A 365 33.33 -13.98 11.55
C ASP A 365 32.50 -12.89 12.25
N THR A 366 33.06 -12.32 13.31
CA THR A 366 32.37 -11.34 14.17
C THR A 366 32.03 -10.05 13.44
N MET A 367 32.90 -9.57 12.54
CA MET A 367 32.67 -8.34 11.78
C MET A 367 31.56 -8.56 10.75
N MET A 368 31.64 -9.65 9.98
CA MET A 368 30.60 -9.98 9.01
C MET A 368 29.26 -10.27 9.68
N THR A 369 29.27 -10.94 10.84
CA THR A 369 28.06 -11.19 11.64
C THR A 369 27.40 -9.87 12.04
N ALA A 370 28.19 -8.92 12.57
CA ALA A 370 27.68 -7.60 12.90
C ALA A 370 27.17 -6.85 11.66
N THR A 371 27.86 -6.94 10.52
CA THR A 371 27.42 -6.32 9.26
C THR A 371 26.06 -6.88 8.81
N VAL A 372 25.89 -8.20 8.79
CA VAL A 372 24.65 -8.85 8.36
C VAL A 372 23.50 -8.56 9.32
N MET A 373 23.74 -8.56 10.64
CA MET A 373 22.70 -8.31 11.64
C MET A 373 22.24 -6.84 11.68
N ASN A 374 23.11 -5.89 11.34
CA ASN A 374 22.85 -4.45 11.57
C ASN A 374 22.63 -3.63 10.30
N THR A 375 22.98 -4.14 9.11
CA THR A 375 22.73 -3.40 7.87
C THR A 375 21.22 -3.31 7.61
N ARG A 376 20.73 -2.11 7.27
CA ARG A 376 19.32 -1.82 6.94
C ARG A 376 19.25 -0.92 5.71
N GLY A 377 18.05 -0.70 5.19
CA GLY A 377 17.82 0.38 4.22
C GLY A 377 18.29 0.12 2.79
N ARG A 378 18.67 -1.11 2.46
CA ARG A 378 19.23 -1.47 1.15
C ARG A 378 18.20 -2.10 0.23
N ALA A 379 18.38 -1.89 -1.07
CA ALA A 379 17.65 -2.65 -2.09
C ALA A 379 18.21 -4.06 -2.18
N VAL A 380 17.33 -5.05 -2.29
CA VAL A 380 17.73 -6.44 -2.53
C VAL A 380 18.24 -6.61 -3.96
N GLU A 381 19.35 -7.32 -4.10
CA GLU A 381 19.90 -7.72 -5.40
C GLU A 381 19.61 -9.20 -5.71
N ASN A 382 19.92 -10.11 -4.78
CA ASN A 382 19.70 -11.55 -4.94
C ASN A 382 18.28 -11.94 -4.56
N TRP A 383 17.34 -11.58 -5.43
CA TRP A 383 15.92 -11.81 -5.22
C TRP A 383 15.53 -13.28 -5.10
N ASP A 384 16.19 -14.18 -5.83
CA ASP A 384 15.86 -15.61 -5.77
C ASP A 384 16.19 -16.18 -4.39
N CYS A 385 17.36 -15.80 -3.84
CA CYS A 385 17.72 -16.13 -2.47
C CYS A 385 16.76 -15.52 -1.46
N PHE A 386 16.50 -14.21 -1.56
CA PHE A 386 15.69 -13.51 -0.57
C PHE A 386 14.25 -14.03 -0.53
N THR A 387 13.60 -14.20 -1.68
CA THR A 387 12.24 -14.74 -1.72
C THR A 387 12.17 -16.18 -1.20
N ALA A 388 13.17 -17.02 -1.51
CA ALA A 388 13.22 -18.38 -1.00
C ALA A 388 13.44 -18.44 0.51
N ALA A 389 14.28 -17.56 1.07
CA ALA A 389 14.53 -17.46 2.50
C ALA A 389 13.30 -16.98 3.27
N VAL A 390 12.64 -15.91 2.82
CA VAL A 390 11.41 -15.39 3.42
C VAL A 390 10.28 -16.43 3.36
N GLN A 391 10.08 -17.06 2.21
CA GLN A 391 9.07 -18.11 2.06
C GLN A 391 9.36 -19.30 2.99
N THR A 392 10.62 -19.75 3.05
CA THR A 392 11.02 -20.85 3.95
C THR A 392 10.74 -20.50 5.39
N PHE A 393 11.11 -19.29 5.85
CA PHE A 393 10.81 -18.83 7.21
C PHE A 393 9.29 -18.84 7.50
N SER A 394 8.49 -18.30 6.58
CA SER A 394 7.03 -18.23 6.73
C SER A 394 6.36 -19.61 6.78
N ASP A 395 6.89 -20.59 6.05
CA ASP A 395 6.32 -21.94 5.97
C ASP A 395 6.72 -22.85 7.12
N VAL A 396 7.94 -22.70 7.65
CA VAL A 396 8.49 -23.66 8.64
C VAL A 396 8.64 -23.11 10.04
N CYS A 397 8.64 -21.78 10.22
CA CYS A 397 8.83 -21.15 11.53
C CYS A 397 7.51 -20.59 12.04
N PHE A 398 7.05 -19.46 11.48
CA PHE A 398 5.79 -18.82 11.82
C PHE A 398 5.19 -18.18 10.59
N LYS A 399 3.87 -18.21 10.47
CA LYS A 399 3.20 -17.33 9.52
C LYS A 399 3.50 -15.89 9.92
N MET A 400 3.99 -15.11 8.96
CA MET A 400 4.46 -13.74 9.22
C MET A 400 3.35 -12.84 9.80
N THR A 401 2.08 -13.14 9.55
CA THR A 401 0.90 -12.47 10.14
C THR A 401 0.76 -12.64 11.65
N GLU A 402 1.30 -13.71 12.22
CA GLU A 402 1.11 -14.05 13.62
C GLU A 402 2.06 -13.32 14.56
N LEU A 403 3.15 -12.76 14.02
CA LEU A 403 4.21 -12.16 14.80
C LEU A 403 4.81 -10.94 14.09
N PRO A 404 4.27 -9.72 14.30
CA PRO A 404 4.77 -8.53 13.65
C PRO A 404 6.27 -8.26 13.84
N TYR A 405 6.83 -8.67 14.98
CA TYR A 405 8.27 -8.60 15.26
C TYR A 405 9.13 -9.32 14.20
N ALA A 406 8.66 -10.44 13.64
CA ALA A 406 9.41 -11.21 12.64
C ALA A 406 9.64 -10.41 11.35
N TRP A 407 8.71 -9.54 10.96
CA TRP A 407 8.89 -8.64 9.81
C TRP A 407 10.15 -7.79 9.95
N GLY A 408 10.43 -7.30 11.16
CA GLY A 408 11.63 -6.50 11.45
C GLY A 408 12.95 -7.22 11.26
N GLN A 409 12.94 -8.55 11.17
CA GLN A 409 14.13 -9.35 10.96
C GLN A 409 14.39 -9.72 9.50
N MET A 410 13.49 -9.39 8.56
CA MET A 410 13.65 -9.79 7.16
C MET A 410 14.87 -9.15 6.47
N HIS A 411 15.35 -8.02 6.98
CA HIS A 411 16.63 -7.43 6.54
C HIS A 411 17.81 -8.39 6.75
N VAL A 412 17.80 -9.26 7.78
CA VAL A 412 18.87 -10.22 8.04
C VAL A 412 18.97 -11.19 6.88
N LEU A 413 17.82 -11.71 6.42
CA LEU A 413 17.75 -12.62 5.29
C LEU A 413 18.20 -11.95 3.99
N ALA A 414 17.80 -10.70 3.77
CA ALA A 414 18.29 -9.90 2.63
C ALA A 414 19.83 -9.76 2.68
N ASN A 415 20.38 -9.41 3.83
CA ASN A 415 21.82 -9.24 4.01
C ASN A 415 22.59 -10.54 3.86
N LEU A 416 22.06 -11.68 4.32
CA LEU A 416 22.67 -12.98 4.09
C LEU A 416 22.77 -13.27 2.58
N CYS A 417 21.71 -13.00 1.83
CA CYS A 417 21.66 -13.23 0.40
C CYS A 417 22.59 -12.32 -0.42
N ASP A 418 22.81 -11.08 0.04
CA ASP A 418 23.53 -10.06 -0.74
C ASP A 418 24.97 -9.80 -0.26
N LEU A 419 25.27 -10.02 1.02
CA LEU A 419 26.56 -9.65 1.64
C LEU A 419 27.46 -10.83 1.92
N THR A 420 26.93 -12.05 1.82
CA THR A 420 27.69 -13.27 2.05
C THR A 420 27.79 -14.08 0.77
N ASN A 421 28.75 -15.01 0.73
CA ASN A 421 28.86 -15.99 -0.34
C ASN A 421 28.03 -17.26 -0.07
N SER A 422 27.06 -17.18 0.85
CA SER A 422 26.21 -18.32 1.20
C SER A 422 25.27 -18.68 0.07
N GLN A 423 25.14 -19.98 -0.19
CA GLN A 423 24.18 -20.47 -1.16
C GLN A 423 22.75 -20.37 -0.60
N THR A 424 21.77 -20.12 -1.47
CA THR A 424 20.35 -20.13 -1.10
C THR A 424 19.95 -21.42 -0.38
N SER A 425 20.49 -22.56 -0.82
CA SER A 425 20.25 -23.87 -0.20
C SER A 425 20.79 -23.97 1.23
N ASP A 426 21.92 -23.33 1.53
CA ASP A 426 22.50 -23.33 2.88
C ASP A 426 21.64 -22.51 3.85
N ILE A 427 21.21 -21.32 3.42
CA ILE A 427 20.35 -20.43 4.21
C ILE A 427 19.00 -21.10 4.49
N THR A 428 18.33 -21.60 3.45
CA THR A 428 17.02 -22.24 3.60
C THR A 428 17.08 -23.55 4.40
N SER A 429 18.15 -24.34 4.27
CA SER A 429 18.34 -25.54 5.09
C SER A 429 18.60 -25.20 6.55
N ALA A 430 19.38 -24.16 6.83
CA ALA A 430 19.63 -23.70 8.19
C ALA A 430 18.36 -23.13 8.85
N LEU A 431 17.52 -22.40 8.11
CA LEU A 431 16.20 -21.96 8.58
C LEU A 431 15.31 -23.16 8.94
N LYS A 432 15.23 -24.16 8.06
CA LYS A 432 14.48 -25.39 8.35
C LYS A 432 14.97 -26.08 9.62
N ILE A 433 16.28 -26.21 9.81
CA ILE A 433 16.84 -26.84 11.00
C ILE A 433 16.56 -26.02 12.26
N GLY A 434 16.67 -24.68 12.19
CA GLY A 434 16.50 -23.82 13.36
C GLY A 434 15.05 -23.65 13.82
N CYS A 435 14.09 -23.99 12.96
CA CYS A 435 12.65 -23.87 13.25
C CYS A 435 11.96 -25.18 13.65
N TRP A 436 12.71 -26.30 13.62
CA TRP A 436 12.30 -27.61 14.12
C TRP A 436 12.99 -27.87 15.46
#